data_AF-A0A2V8RVN3-F1
#
_entry.id   AF-A0A2V8RVN3-F1
#
_cell.length_a   1.000
_cell.length_b   1.000
_cell.length_c   1.000
_cell.angle_alpha   90.00
_cell.angle_beta   90.00
_cell.angle_gamma   90.00
#
_symmetry.space_group_name_H-M   'P 1'
#
loop_
_entity.id
_entity.type
_entity.pdbx_description
1 polymer ?
#
loop_
_entity_poly.entity_id
_entity_poly.type
_entity_poly.pdbx_seq_one_letter_code
_entity_poly.pdbx_strand_id
1 'polypeptide(L)'
;MNAYDRLAARPDEFVKILDNDEAQELLVFCGLGGGFIADSKRPRFVQYATCNRHPTHWILFGRYTNHPNPRDNGYTATCLPKSKYNLEQAQAVIDRFIAIAMPNIEGGYRVDANNPKN
;
A
#
# COMPACT_ATOMS: atom_id res chain seq x y z
N MET A 1 4.09 -14.33 -14.59
CA MET A 1 4.20 -12.85 -14.68
C MET A 1 3.86 -12.30 -13.32
N ASN A 2 4.80 -11.60 -12.67
CA ASN A 2 4.60 -11.07 -11.31
C ASN A 2 3.67 -9.84 -11.31
N ALA A 3 3.31 -9.36 -10.11
CA ALA A 3 2.48 -8.16 -9.96
C ALA A 3 3.07 -6.90 -10.62
N TYR A 4 4.40 -6.73 -10.54
CA TYR A 4 5.12 -5.56 -11.05
C TYR A 4 5.02 -5.46 -12.59
N ASP A 5 5.36 -6.54 -13.29
CA ASP A 5 5.30 -6.62 -14.76
C ASP A 5 3.87 -6.42 -15.29
N ARG A 6 2.89 -6.92 -14.55
CA ARG A 6 1.46 -6.81 -14.89
C ARG A 6 0.94 -5.37 -14.77
N LEU A 7 1.48 -4.55 -13.87
CA LEU A 7 1.20 -3.12 -13.81
C LEU A 7 1.88 -2.35 -14.95
N ALA A 8 3.08 -2.77 -15.34
CA ALA A 8 3.77 -2.20 -16.49
C ALA A 8 3.01 -2.46 -17.81
N ALA A 9 2.42 -3.66 -17.96
CA ALA A 9 1.63 -4.03 -19.13
C ALA A 9 0.28 -3.29 -19.24
N ARG A 10 -0.20 -2.66 -18.17
CA ARG A 10 -1.51 -1.97 -18.09
C ARG A 10 -1.35 -0.59 -17.44
N PRO A 11 -0.61 0.32 -18.08
CA PRO A 11 -0.13 1.55 -17.44
C PRO A 11 -1.23 2.56 -17.08
N ASP A 12 -2.40 2.46 -17.72
CA ASP A 12 -3.50 3.41 -17.59
C ASP A 12 -4.65 2.89 -16.72
N GLU A 13 -4.53 1.67 -16.22
CA GLU A 13 -5.57 1.03 -15.42
C GLU A 13 -5.42 1.36 -13.93
N PHE A 14 -6.55 1.49 -13.25
CA PHE A 14 -6.56 1.42 -11.80
C PHE A 14 -6.54 -0.05 -11.40
N VAL A 15 -5.61 -0.45 -10.53
CA VAL A 15 -5.46 -1.85 -10.12
C VAL A 15 -5.49 -1.96 -8.61
N LYS A 16 -6.30 -2.89 -8.10
CA LYS A 16 -6.34 -3.27 -6.69
C LYS A 16 -5.86 -4.71 -6.53
N ILE A 17 -4.90 -4.92 -5.64
CA ILE A 17 -4.36 -6.23 -5.29
C ILE A 17 -4.83 -6.55 -3.88
N LEU A 18 -5.66 -7.60 -3.78
CA LEU A 18 -6.23 -8.10 -2.52
C LEU A 18 -5.62 -9.42 -2.08
N ASP A 19 -4.92 -10.10 -2.99
CA ASP A 19 -4.18 -11.30 -2.66
C ASP A 19 -2.94 -10.92 -1.84
N ASN A 20 -2.78 -11.57 -0.68
CA ASN A 20 -1.75 -11.24 0.27
C ASN A 20 -0.35 -11.45 -0.31
N ASP A 21 -0.13 -12.56 -1.00
CA ASP A 21 1.18 -12.96 -1.50
C ASP A 21 1.57 -12.09 -2.69
N GLU A 22 0.62 -11.76 -3.55
CA GLU A 22 0.80 -10.81 -4.66
C GLU A 22 1.15 -9.40 -4.14
N ALA A 23 0.47 -8.93 -3.09
CA ALA A 23 0.76 -7.63 -2.49
C ALA A 23 2.13 -7.60 -1.81
N GLN A 24 2.53 -8.69 -1.15
CA GLN A 24 3.86 -8.84 -0.56
C GLN A 24 4.97 -8.88 -1.62
N GLU A 25 4.76 -9.61 -2.72
CA GLU A 25 5.69 -9.63 -3.84
C GLU A 25 5.91 -8.21 -4.39
N LEU A 26 4.83 -7.47 -4.65
CA LEU A 26 4.92 -6.09 -5.14
C LEU A 26 5.61 -5.15 -4.13
N LEU A 27 5.38 -5.35 -2.84
CA LEU A 27 6.03 -4.60 -1.77
C LEU A 27 7.56 -4.78 -1.79
N VAL A 28 8.02 -6.02 -2.01
CA VAL A 28 9.45 -6.35 -2.14
C VAL A 28 10.05 -5.66 -3.36
N PHE A 29 9.38 -5.70 -4.52
CA PHE A 29 9.84 -5.00 -5.73
C PHE A 29 9.88 -3.47 -5.56
N CYS A 30 9.02 -2.93 -4.71
CA CYS A 30 9.06 -1.52 -4.31
C CYS A 30 10.16 -1.18 -3.30
N GLY A 31 10.92 -2.17 -2.81
CA GLY A 31 11.97 -1.99 -1.81
C GLY A 31 11.42 -1.70 -0.40
N LEU A 32 10.17 -2.10 -0.12
CA LEU A 32 9.46 -1.77 1.13
C LEU A 32 9.24 -2.97 2.05
N GLY A 33 9.85 -4.12 1.76
CA GLY A 33 9.65 -5.37 2.51
C GLY A 33 9.93 -5.27 4.03
N GLY A 34 10.78 -4.33 4.46
CA GLY A 34 11.13 -4.13 5.87
C GLY A 34 10.45 -2.94 6.56
N GLY A 35 9.59 -2.18 5.86
CA GLY A 35 9.07 -0.89 6.35
C GLY A 35 7.95 -1.01 7.40
N PHE A 36 7.37 -2.19 7.57
CA PHE A 36 6.20 -2.40 8.42
C PHE A 36 6.59 -3.00 9.79
N ILE A 37 6.30 -2.28 10.86
CA ILE A 37 6.58 -2.70 12.24
C ILE A 37 5.53 -3.72 12.70
N ALA A 38 5.91 -4.81 13.35
CA ALA A 38 4.92 -5.65 14.02
C ALA A 38 4.47 -4.94 15.32
N ASP A 39 3.20 -4.54 15.41
CA ASP A 39 2.60 -4.07 16.67
C ASP A 39 1.43 -4.99 17.02
N SER A 40 1.65 -5.92 17.96
CA SER A 40 0.65 -6.87 18.42
C SER A 40 -0.23 -6.32 19.54
N LYS A 41 -0.01 -5.07 19.99
CA LYS A 41 -0.69 -4.50 21.17
C LYS A 41 -1.90 -3.67 20.79
N ARG A 42 -2.02 -3.24 19.54
CA ARG A 42 -3.14 -2.40 19.06
C ARG A 42 -4.21 -3.25 18.38
N PRO A 43 -5.48 -3.21 18.83
CA PRO A 43 -6.58 -3.86 18.12
C PRO A 43 -6.78 -3.24 16.74
N ARG A 44 -7.04 -4.06 15.70
CA ARG A 44 -7.37 -3.62 14.32
C ARG A 44 -6.47 -2.48 13.84
N PHE A 45 -5.20 -2.80 13.62
CA PHE A 45 -4.16 -1.83 13.30
C PHE A 45 -3.77 -1.92 11.83
N VAL A 46 -3.70 -0.78 11.15
CA VAL A 46 -3.28 -0.69 9.76
C VAL A 46 -2.06 0.20 9.58
N GLN A 47 -1.17 -0.20 8.69
CA GLN A 47 0.02 0.56 8.35
C GLN A 47 0.01 0.81 6.86
N TYR A 48 0.37 2.02 6.45
CA TYR A 48 0.37 2.38 5.04
C TYR A 48 1.77 2.74 4.58
N ALA A 49 2.13 2.28 3.39
CA ALA A 49 3.36 2.68 2.73
C ALA A 49 3.06 3.12 1.30
N THR A 50 3.77 4.11 0.79
CA THR A 50 3.62 4.55 -0.60
C THR A 50 4.89 4.26 -1.40
N CYS A 51 4.72 3.79 -2.63
CA CYS A 51 5.80 3.54 -3.59
C CYS A 51 5.55 4.38 -4.84
N ASN A 52 6.44 5.34 -5.09
CA ASN A 52 6.39 6.25 -6.22
C ASN A 52 7.37 5.86 -7.35
N ARG A 53 8.24 4.87 -7.10
CA ARG A 53 9.30 4.46 -8.03
C ARG A 53 8.82 3.58 -9.18
N HIS A 54 7.63 3.00 -9.07
CA HIS A 54 7.05 2.23 -10.17
C HIS A 54 6.87 3.14 -11.40
N PRO A 55 7.25 2.73 -12.62
CA PRO A 55 7.26 3.61 -13.78
C PRO A 55 5.86 4.10 -14.17
N THR A 56 4.83 3.28 -13.99
CA THR A 56 3.48 3.56 -14.49
C THR A 56 2.45 3.87 -13.41
N HIS A 57 2.76 3.63 -12.12
CA HIS A 57 1.76 3.73 -11.05
C HIS A 57 2.30 4.44 -9.79
N TRP A 58 1.41 5.10 -9.07
CA TRP A 58 1.57 5.44 -7.66
C TRP A 58 0.94 4.31 -6.84
N ILE A 59 1.71 3.66 -5.97
CA ILE A 59 1.25 2.47 -5.27
C ILE A 59 1.10 2.78 -3.78
N LEU A 60 -0.07 2.47 -3.22
CA LEU A 60 -0.36 2.49 -1.79
C LEU A 60 -0.47 1.06 -1.29
N PHE A 61 0.37 0.68 -0.36
CA PHE A 61 0.27 -0.58 0.38
C PHE A 61 -0.45 -0.36 1.70
N GLY A 62 -1.30 -1.32 2.07
CA GLY A 62 -1.90 -1.40 3.40
C GLY A 62 -1.56 -2.74 4.04
N ARG A 63 -0.99 -2.72 5.25
CA ARG A 63 -0.80 -3.91 6.09
C ARG A 63 -1.82 -3.89 7.22
N TYR A 64 -2.72 -4.87 7.25
CA TYR A 64 -3.78 -5.01 8.23
C TYR A 64 -3.40 -6.07 9.27
N THR A 65 -3.54 -5.75 10.55
CA THR A 65 -3.13 -6.61 11.66
C THR A 65 -4.12 -6.55 12.81
N ASN A 66 -4.18 -7.63 13.60
CA ASN A 66 -5.02 -7.77 14.79
C ASN A 66 -6.53 -7.57 14.52
N HIS A 67 -6.99 -7.89 13.30
CA HIS A 67 -8.42 -8.01 13.00
C HIS A 67 -8.96 -9.36 13.51
N PRO A 68 -10.16 -9.40 14.11
CA PRO A 68 -10.74 -10.63 14.67
C PRO A 68 -10.92 -11.76 13.64
N ASN A 69 -11.25 -11.39 12.41
CA ASN A 69 -11.33 -12.33 11.29
C ASN A 69 -9.94 -12.43 10.64
N PRO A 70 -9.31 -13.63 10.62
CA PRO A 70 -7.99 -13.82 10.04
C PRO A 70 -7.88 -13.36 8.58
N ARG A 71 -8.96 -13.44 7.80
CA ARG A 71 -9.00 -13.04 6.39
C ARG A 71 -8.90 -11.54 6.16
N ASP A 72 -9.15 -10.74 7.20
CA ASP A 72 -9.05 -9.28 7.12
C ASP A 72 -7.64 -8.79 7.47
N ASN A 73 -6.73 -9.70 7.85
CA ASN A 73 -5.32 -9.40 8.08
C ASN A 73 -4.50 -9.70 6.82
N GLY A 74 -3.31 -9.08 6.72
CA GLY A 74 -2.38 -9.29 5.62
C GLY A 74 -2.07 -8.01 4.86
N TYR A 75 -1.67 -8.15 3.61
CA TYR A 75 -1.24 -7.05 2.74
C TYR A 75 -2.22 -6.83 1.60
N THR A 76 -2.42 -5.57 1.25
CA THR A 76 -3.12 -5.16 0.02
C THR A 76 -2.35 -4.04 -0.67
N ALA A 77 -2.59 -3.85 -1.96
CA ALA A 77 -2.06 -2.72 -2.71
C ALA A 77 -3.14 -2.06 -3.56
N THR A 78 -3.11 -0.73 -3.62
CA THR A 78 -3.92 0.10 -4.51
C THR A 78 -2.99 0.87 -5.42
N CYS A 79 -3.13 0.69 -6.73
CA CYS A 79 -2.23 1.22 -7.74
C CYS A 79 -2.98 2.25 -8.59
N LEU A 80 -2.59 3.51 -8.49
CA LEU A 80 -3.13 4.63 -9.26
C LEU A 80 -2.27 4.86 -10.50
N PRO A 81 -2.82 4.89 -11.72
CA PRO A 81 -2.04 5.08 -12.94
C PRO A 81 -1.50 6.52 -13.04
N LYS A 82 -0.21 6.66 -13.32
CA LYS A 82 0.46 7.96 -13.45
C LYS A 82 -0.03 8.79 -14.62
N SER A 83 -0.61 8.15 -15.64
CA SER A 83 -1.21 8.84 -16.78
C SER A 83 -2.48 9.62 -16.42
N LYS A 84 -3.15 9.28 -15.32
CA LYS A 84 -4.40 9.92 -14.88
C LYS A 84 -4.22 10.81 -13.65
N TYR A 85 -3.14 10.61 -12.89
CA TYR A 85 -2.89 11.31 -11.65
C TYR A 85 -1.46 11.83 -11.61
N ASN A 86 -1.30 13.12 -11.35
CA ASN A 86 0.00 13.65 -10.91
C ASN A 86 0.25 13.27 -9.43
N LEU A 87 1.45 13.56 -8.91
CA LEU A 87 1.83 13.20 -7.55
C LEU A 87 0.90 13.80 -6.48
N GLU A 88 0.52 15.07 -6.62
CA GLU A 88 -0.34 15.76 -5.66
C GLU A 88 -1.76 15.16 -5.63
N GLN A 89 -2.32 14.88 -6.81
CA GLN A 89 -3.62 14.23 -6.94
C GLN A 89 -3.59 12.81 -6.38
N ALA A 90 -2.54 12.05 -6.66
CA ALA A 90 -2.36 10.71 -6.11
C ALA A 90 -2.25 10.75 -4.58
N GLN A 91 -1.51 11.74 -4.05
CA GLN A 91 -1.38 11.94 -2.61
C GLN A 91 -2.72 12.26 -1.95
N ALA A 92 -3.51 13.17 -2.53
CA ALA A 92 -4.84 13.51 -2.03
C ALA A 92 -5.79 12.29 -2.04
N VAL A 93 -5.73 11.46 -3.08
CA VAL A 93 -6.50 10.21 -3.15
C VAL A 93 -6.06 9.24 -2.04
N ILE A 94 -4.75 9.08 -1.83
CA ILE A 94 -4.19 8.23 -0.78
C ILE A 94 -4.62 8.72 0.61
N ASP A 95 -4.51 10.01 0.88
CA ASP A 95 -4.89 10.59 2.17
C ASP A 95 -6.38 10.38 2.45
N ARG A 96 -7.22 10.49 1.42
CA ARG A 96 -8.65 10.17 1.52
C ARG A 96 -8.91 8.69 1.79
N PHE A 97 -8.18 7.77 1.15
CA PHE A 97 -8.27 6.34 1.44
C PHE A 97 -7.92 6.04 2.91
N ILE A 98 -6.82 6.62 3.38
CA ILE A 98 -6.38 6.48 4.77
C ILE A 98 -7.45 7.03 5.71
N ALA A 99 -7.97 8.23 5.44
CA ALA A 99 -9.02 8.86 6.26
C ALA A 99 -10.34 8.08 6.29
N ILE A 100 -10.70 7.33 5.24
CA ILE A 100 -11.91 6.47 5.24
C ILE A 100 -11.66 5.17 6.02
N ALA A 101 -10.46 4.62 5.94
CA ALA A 101 -10.11 3.41 6.67
C ALA A 101 -9.90 3.66 8.18
N MET A 102 -9.34 4.81 8.55
CA MET A 102 -8.99 5.16 9.93
C MET A 102 -10.12 5.34 10.95
N PRO A 103 -11.36 5.81 10.67
CA PRO A 103 -12.39 5.98 11.69
C PRO A 103 -12.77 4.67 12.40
N ASN A 104 -12.46 3.51 11.81
CA ASN A 104 -12.73 2.19 12.36
C ASN A 104 -11.46 1.46 12.86
N ILE A 105 -10.31 2.12 12.84
CA ILE A 105 -8.99 1.54 13.11
C ILE A 105 -8.32 2.36 14.22
N GLU A 106 -7.95 1.70 15.31
CA GLU A 106 -7.44 2.35 16.54
C GLU A 106 -5.99 2.88 16.40
N GLY A 107 -5.45 2.90 15.18
CA GLY A 107 -4.22 3.60 14.84
C GLY A 107 -3.76 3.32 13.42
N GLY A 108 -2.99 4.25 12.86
CA GLY A 108 -2.19 4.00 11.67
C GLY A 108 -1.04 4.97 11.56
N TYR A 109 -0.01 4.57 10.83
CA TYR A 109 1.13 5.42 10.52
C TYR A 109 1.55 5.21 9.07
N ARG A 110 2.13 6.27 8.53
CA ARG A 110 2.65 6.32 7.17
C ARG A 110 4.13 5.96 7.19
N VAL A 111 4.50 5.00 6.35
CA VAL A 111 5.89 4.61 6.06
C VAL A 111 6.27 5.28 4.74
N ASP A 112 7.13 6.29 4.81
CA ASP A 112 7.64 6.95 3.61
C ASP A 112 8.86 6.21 3.06
N ALA A 113 8.69 5.60 1.89
CA ALA A 113 9.73 4.95 1.09
C ALA A 113 10.88 5.88 0.64
N ASN A 114 10.73 7.19 0.87
CA ASN A 114 11.66 8.24 0.42
C ASN A 114 12.68 8.66 1.49
N ASN A 115 12.70 7.99 2.66
CA ASN A 115 13.71 8.28 3.67
C ASN A 115 14.67 7.09 3.81
N PRO A 116 15.78 7.04 3.03
CA PRO A 116 16.92 6.24 3.42
C PRO A 116 17.53 6.92 4.65
N LYS A 117 16.97 6.69 5.84
CA LYS A 117 17.72 6.99 7.05
C LYS A 117 18.71 5.83 7.25
N ASN A 118 19.97 6.18 6.97
CA ASN A 118 21.23 5.60 7.43
C ASN A 118 21.10 4.53 8.52
#